data_AF-A0A258C643-F1
#
_entry.id   AF-A0A258C643-F1
#
_cell.length_a   1.000
_cell.length_b   1.000
_cell.length_c   1.000
_cell.angle_alpha   90.00
_cell.angle_beta   90.00
_cell.angle_gamma   90.00
#
_symmetry.space_group_name_H-M   'P 1'
#
loop_
_entity.id
_entity.type
_entity.pdbx_description
1 polymer ?
#
loop_
_entity_poly.entity_id
_entity_poly.type
_entity_poly.pdbx_seq_one_letter_code
_entity_poly.pdbx_strand_id
1 'polypeptide(L)'
;EEIGQAAVQGRVATLLVEAERQIPGRVDKAEGKATPAEDEAATTPDLLDELTIWTLEQGGEVIVVPLERMPTQSGAAAIYRF
;
A
#
# COMPACT_ATOMS: atom_id res chain seq x y z
N GLU A 1 8.43 -2.37 -0.03
CA GLU A 1 8.94 -1.51 -1.12
C GLU A 1 8.42 -1.90 -2.50
N GLU A 2 8.46 -3.16 -2.94
CA GLU A 2 8.12 -3.54 -4.32
C GLU A 2 6.72 -3.09 -4.79
N ILE A 3 5.70 -3.17 -3.91
CA ILE A 3 4.33 -2.76 -4.24
C ILE A 3 4.24 -1.25 -4.52
N GLY A 4 4.96 -0.41 -3.77
CA GLY A 4 4.92 1.05 -3.95
C GLY A 4 5.47 1.47 -5.32
N GLN A 5 6.61 0.90 -5.71
CA GLN A 5 7.19 1.15 -7.04
C GLN A 5 6.29 0.63 -8.15
N ALA A 6 5.72 -0.57 -7.99
CA ALA A 6 4.79 -1.13 -8.95
C ALA A 6 3.52 -0.28 -9.09
N ALA A 7 2.99 0.25 -7.97
CA ALA A 7 1.81 1.11 -7.94
C ALA A 7 2.07 2.40 -8.72
N VAL A 8 3.15 3.13 -8.43
CA VAL A 8 3.49 4.38 -9.13
C VAL A 8 3.75 4.17 -10.63
N GLN A 9 4.28 3.01 -11.01
CA GLN A 9 4.54 2.65 -12.41
C GLN A 9 3.29 2.09 -13.14
N GLY A 10 2.13 2.04 -12.47
CA GLY A 10 0.88 1.52 -13.04
C GLY A 10 0.87 0.01 -13.31
N ARG A 11 1.81 -0.72 -12.69
CA ARG A 11 1.97 -2.19 -12.81
C ARG A 11 1.12 -2.98 -11.82
N VAL A 12 0.32 -2.32 -10.97
CA VAL A 12 -0.63 -3.00 -10.07
C VAL A 12 -1.98 -3.11 -10.77
N ALA A 13 -2.46 -4.35 -10.96
CA ALA A 13 -3.80 -4.63 -11.44
C ALA A 13 -4.81 -4.56 -10.29
N THR A 14 -4.50 -5.23 -9.18
CA THR A 14 -5.33 -5.29 -7.97
C THR A 14 -4.43 -5.22 -6.75
N LEU A 15 -4.68 -4.25 -5.87
CA LEU A 15 -4.10 -4.14 -4.54
C LEU A 15 -5.08 -4.75 -3.52
N LEU A 16 -4.56 -5.55 -2.59
CA LEU A 16 -5.27 -6.00 -1.40
C LEU A 16 -4.73 -5.25 -0.19
N VAL A 17 -5.61 -4.64 0.60
CA VAL A 17 -5.25 -3.89 1.82
C VAL A 17 -6.01 -4.43 3.04
N GLU A 18 -5.33 -4.52 4.18
CA GLU A 18 -5.91 -5.12 5.39
C GLU A 18 -6.88 -4.14 6.04
N ALA A 19 -8.08 -4.62 6.38
CA ALA A 19 -9.10 -3.82 7.04
C ALA A 19 -8.60 -3.36 8.41
N GLU A 20 -8.89 -2.10 8.75
CA GLU A 20 -8.63 -1.49 10.08
C GLU A 20 -7.15 -1.43 10.50
N ARG A 21 -6.23 -1.89 9.67
CA ARG A 21 -4.80 -1.79 9.94
C ARG A 21 -4.30 -0.41 9.56
N GLN A 22 -3.54 0.19 10.47
CA GLN A 22 -2.81 1.42 10.21
C GLN A 22 -1.30 1.19 10.34
N ILE A 23 -0.55 1.68 9.37
CA ILE A 23 0.90 1.63 9.32
C ILE A 23 1.38 3.07 9.11
N PRO A 24 1.63 3.83 10.20
CA PRO A 24 2.20 5.16 10.07
C PRO A 24 3.58 5.06 9.40
N GLY A 25 3.85 5.93 8.44
CA GLY A 25 5.13 5.92 7.77
C GLY A 25 5.40 7.10 6.86
N ARG A 26 6.59 7.07 6.24
CA ARG A 26 7.02 8.08 5.28
C ARG A 26 6.85 7.55 3.87
N VAL A 27 6.36 8.43 2.99
CA VAL A 27 6.22 8.13 1.58
C VAL A 27 7.05 9.08 0.73
N ASP A 28 7.63 8.53 -0.33
CA ASP A 28 8.17 9.26 -1.47
C ASP A 28 7.52 8.69 -2.73
N LYS A 29 6.52 9.41 -3.24
CA LYS A 29 5.77 9.01 -4.43
C LYS A 29 6.62 9.05 -5.70
N ALA A 30 7.62 9.93 -5.77
CA ALA A 30 8.49 10.02 -6.95
C ALA A 30 9.37 8.77 -7.07
N GLU A 31 9.85 8.26 -5.93
CA GLU A 31 10.64 7.01 -5.88
C GLU A 31 9.77 5.75 -5.70
N GLY A 32 8.47 5.90 -5.45
CA GLY A 32 7.57 4.79 -5.13
C GLY A 32 7.92 4.09 -3.80
N LYS A 33 8.49 4.83 -2.84
CA LYS A 33 8.91 4.30 -1.55
C LYS A 33 7.88 4.58 -0.48
N ALA A 34 7.59 3.56 0.31
CA ALA A 34 6.72 3.62 1.48
C ALA A 34 7.44 2.87 2.62
N THR A 35 7.88 3.62 3.63
CA THR A 35 8.73 3.12 4.71
C THR A 35 8.03 3.32 6.04
N PRO A 36 7.78 2.25 6.83
CA PRO A 36 7.16 2.37 8.13
C PRO A 36 7.94 3.31 9.05
N ALA A 37 7.24 4.07 9.88
CA ALA A 37 7.86 4.84 10.95
C ALA A 37 8.37 3.89 12.05
N GLU A 38 9.47 4.27 12.71
CA GLU A 38 9.98 3.54 13.88
C GLU A 38 9.14 3.79 15.14
N ASP A 39 8.35 4.87 15.15
CA ASP A 39 7.51 5.29 16.27
C ASP A 39 6.05 5.40 15.82
N GLU A 40 5.17 4.63 16.47
CA GLU A 40 3.73 4.62 16.21
C GLU A 40 3.06 5.97 16.56
N ALA A 41 3.68 6.82 17.38
CA ALA A 41 3.15 8.13 17.75
C ALA A 41 3.38 9.22 16.69
N ALA A 42 4.07 8.90 15.60
CA ALA A 42 4.35 9.87 14.55
C ALA A 42 3.04 10.28 13.82
N THR A 43 2.79 11.59 13.70
CA THR A 43 1.70 12.16 12.88
C THR A 43 2.08 12.08 11.40
N THR A 44 2.25 10.86 10.90
CA THR A 44 2.63 10.55 9.53
C THR A 44 1.48 9.90 8.78
N PRO A 45 1.47 10.00 7.43
CA PRO A 45 0.48 9.32 6.61
C PRO A 45 0.45 7.81 6.87
N ASP A 46 -0.72 7.23 6.66
CA ASP A 46 -0.89 5.78 6.65
C ASP A 46 -0.39 5.19 5.33
N LEU A 47 0.51 4.21 5.39
CA LEU A 47 1.11 3.65 4.17
C LEU A 47 0.13 2.83 3.34
N LEU A 48 -0.88 2.20 3.94
CA LEU A 48 -1.88 1.41 3.19
C LEU A 48 -2.83 2.33 2.44
N ASP A 49 -3.20 3.47 3.03
CA ASP A 49 -3.95 4.53 2.38
C ASP A 49 -3.17 5.15 1.21
N GLU A 50 -1.88 5.43 1.39
CA GLU A 50 -1.05 5.97 0.32
C GLU A 50 -0.90 5.00 -0.87
N LEU A 51 -0.68 3.71 -0.60
CA LEU A 51 -0.65 2.68 -1.65
C LEU A 51 -1.99 2.54 -2.37
N THR A 52 -3.11 2.70 -1.64
CA THR A 52 -4.46 2.72 -2.19
C THR A 52 -4.62 3.88 -3.17
N ILE A 53 -4.22 5.09 -2.77
CA ILE A 53 -4.27 6.28 -3.63
C ILE A 53 -3.45 6.06 -4.90
N TRP A 54 -2.19 5.63 -4.78
CA TRP A 54 -1.31 5.45 -5.94
C TRP A 54 -1.83 4.40 -6.92
N THR A 55 -2.42 3.32 -6.39
CA THR A 55 -3.01 2.27 -7.22
C THR A 55 -4.22 2.80 -8.00
N LEU A 56 -5.12 3.53 -7.33
CA LEU A 56 -6.32 4.09 -7.95
C LEU A 56 -5.98 5.15 -9.02
N GLU A 57 -5.00 6.02 -8.75
CA GLU A 57 -4.54 7.03 -9.71
C GLU A 57 -4.01 6.41 -11.01
N GLN A 58 -3.44 5.22 -10.95
CA GLN A 58 -2.97 4.48 -12.13
C GLN A 58 -4.05 3.53 -12.71
N GLY A 59 -5.28 3.56 -12.20
CA GLY A 59 -6.38 2.73 -12.69
C GLY A 59 -6.23 1.25 -12.33
N GLY A 60 -5.59 0.93 -11.21
CA GLY A 60 -5.69 -0.38 -10.58
C GLY A 60 -6.91 -0.48 -9.67
N GLU A 61 -7.30 -1.68 -9.30
CA GLU A 61 -8.38 -1.94 -8.35
C GLU A 61 -7.83 -2.08 -6.93
N VAL A 62 -8.65 -1.75 -5.93
CA VAL A 62 -8.30 -1.93 -4.51
C VAL A 62 -9.39 -2.74 -3.83
N ILE A 63 -8.99 -3.80 -3.13
CA ILE A 63 -9.87 -4.68 -2.36
C ILE A 63 -9.43 -4.64 -0.90
N VAL A 64 -10.34 -4.21 -0.02
CA VAL A 64 -10.14 -4.31 1.42
C VAL A 64 -10.46 -5.73 1.87
N VAL A 65 -9.54 -6.35 2.60
CA VAL A 65 -9.70 -7.72 3.12
C VAL A 65 -9.51 -7.75 4.64
N PRO A 66 -10.33 -8.52 5.37
CA PRO A 66 -10.13 -8.69 6.82
C PRO A 66 -8.82 -9.45 7.10
N LEU A 67 -8.25 -9.27 8.30
CA LEU A 67 -6.97 -9.85 8.73
C LEU A 67 -6.91 -11.37 8.46
N GLU A 68 -7.98 -12.12 8.72
CA GLU A 68 -8.02 -13.58 8.55
C GLU A 68 -7.95 -14.02 7.08
N ARG A 69 -8.20 -13.10 6.15
CA ARG A 69 -8.10 -13.33 4.70
C ARG A 69 -6.93 -12.61 4.05
N MET A 70 -6.17 -11.82 4.79
CA MET A 70 -4.99 -11.14 4.26
C MET A 70 -3.88 -12.18 4.01
N PRO A 71 -3.40 -12.35 2.76
CA PRO A 71 -2.39 -13.36 2.45
C PRO A 71 -0.97 -13.03 2.97
N THR A 72 -0.76 -11.85 3.55
CA THR A 72 0.55 -11.38 4.02
C THR A 72 0.48 -10.82 5.44
N GLN A 73 1.62 -10.78 6.13
CA GLN A 73 1.70 -10.14 7.46
C GLN A 73 1.98 -8.64 7.39
N SER A 74 2.29 -8.09 6.21
CA SER A 74 2.56 -6.67 6.00
C SER A 74 1.29 -5.82 5.91
N GLY A 75 0.12 -6.43 5.74
CA GLY A 75 -1.14 -5.71 5.54
C GLY A 75 -1.38 -5.25 4.11
N ALA A 76 -0.50 -5.64 3.17
CA ALA A 76 -0.64 -5.35 1.75
C ALA A 76 -0.19 -6.54 0.89
N ALA A 77 -0.90 -6.79 -0.20
CA ALA A 77 -0.52 -7.71 -1.26
C ALA A 77 -0.98 -7.15 -2.61
N ALA A 78 -0.35 -7.57 -3.71
CA ALA A 78 -0.69 -7.05 -5.03
C ALA A 78 -0.63 -8.12 -6.11
N ILE A 79 -1.56 -8.02 -7.05
CA ILE A 79 -1.54 -8.73 -8.33
C ILE A 79 -1.07 -7.73 -9.39
N TYR A 80 -0.01 -8.06 -10.10
CA TYR A 80 0.59 -7.17 -11.09
C TYR A 80 0.03 -7.37 -12.50
N ARG A 81 0.12 -6.32 -13.32
CA ARG A 81 -0.11 -6.30 -14.76
C ARG A 81 1.13 -5.81 -15.51
N PHE A 82 1.08 -5.97 -16.83
CA PHE A 82 2.14 -5.63 -17.78
C PHE A 82 2.22 -4.13 -18.05
#